data_AF-A0AAV4MIQ2-F1
#
_entry.id   AF-A0AAV4MIQ2-F1
#
_cell.length_a   1.000
_cell.length_b   1.000
_cell.length_c   1.000
_cell.angle_alpha   90.00
_cell.angle_beta   90.00
_cell.angle_gamma   90.00
#
_symmetry.space_group_name_H-M   'P 1'
#
loop_
_entity.id
_entity.type
_entity.pdbx_description
1 polymer ?
#
loop_
_entity_poly.entity_id
_entity_poly.type
_entity_poly.pdbx_seq_one_letter_code
_entity_poly.pdbx_strand_id
1 'polypeptide(L)'
;MSDPFTGLKICYWNANGIYSKLTDFKNFLHNHNPDVILLQETMLKPTQTIFIPNYNFFRNDGPQNPVSGVSTNWKTFTKQLSQITPLFPSNIDNSIDLETAVDNLTTNIITANNLASKSLHNKSTYFLPLPIQRLITQRNRARKNWQKYRDPFSKHLYNRAQAILRKEIKIYNESTWATELAALNTEDSSLWITAKRFKRNVLASPH
;
A
#
# COMPACT_ATOMS: atom_id res chain seq x y z
N MET A 1 19.56 -32.56 29.14
CA MET A 1 18.93 -31.79 30.23
C MET A 1 18.41 -30.51 29.59
N SER A 2 17.15 -30.52 29.15
CA SER A 2 16.50 -29.40 28.46
C SER A 2 15.83 -28.50 29.50
N ASP A 3 16.09 -27.20 29.41
CA ASP A 3 15.60 -26.17 30.32
C ASP A 3 14.06 -26.11 30.29
N PRO A 4 13.33 -26.23 31.43
CA PRO A 4 11.90 -26.54 31.44
C PRO A 4 10.96 -25.35 31.18
N PHE A 5 11.50 -24.15 30.92
CA PHE A 5 10.69 -22.97 30.59
C PHE A 5 11.31 -22.16 29.45
N THR A 6 11.33 -22.73 28.25
CA THR A 6 11.44 -21.90 27.04
C THR A 6 10.12 -21.17 26.86
N GLY A 7 10.07 -19.91 27.27
CA GLY A 7 8.92 -19.04 27.03
C GLY A 7 8.57 -18.95 25.55
N LEU A 8 7.29 -18.67 25.26
CA LEU A 8 6.76 -18.56 23.90
C LEU A 8 7.58 -17.59 23.03
N LYS A 9 8.10 -18.08 21.90
CA LYS A 9 8.94 -17.31 20.98
C LYS A 9 8.14 -16.84 19.78
N ILE A 10 7.74 -15.56 19.82
CA ILE A 10 6.99 -14.91 18.74
C ILE A 10 7.93 -14.11 17.84
N CYS A 11 7.85 -14.32 16.53
CA CYS A 11 8.61 -13.58 15.52
C CYS A 11 7.67 -12.78 14.60
N TYR A 12 8.17 -11.66 14.07
CA TYR A 12 7.46 -10.84 13.08
C TYR A 12 8.30 -10.69 11.81
N TRP A 13 7.66 -10.77 10.64
CA TRP A 13 8.32 -10.58 9.35
C TRP A 13 7.39 -9.88 8.34
N ASN A 14 7.79 -8.69 7.87
CA ASN A 14 7.14 -8.04 6.72
C ASN A 14 7.74 -8.59 5.40
N ALA A 15 6.93 -9.35 4.66
CA ALA A 15 7.39 -10.09 3.49
C ALA A 15 7.58 -9.17 2.27
N ASN A 16 6.72 -8.16 2.09
CA ASN A 16 6.63 -7.37 0.86
C ASN A 16 6.72 -8.27 -0.40
N GLY A 17 5.81 -9.25 -0.48
CA GLY A 17 5.84 -10.33 -1.46
C GLY A 17 6.63 -11.56 -1.00
N ILE A 18 5.91 -12.54 -0.44
CA ILE A 18 6.55 -13.71 0.18
C ILE A 18 7.09 -14.73 -0.83
N TYR A 19 6.45 -14.90 -2.00
CA TYR A 19 6.90 -15.89 -3.00
C TYR A 19 8.34 -15.68 -3.45
N SER A 20 8.74 -14.43 -3.68
CA SER A 20 10.11 -14.10 -4.09
C SER A 20 11.15 -14.28 -2.97
N LYS A 21 10.71 -14.50 -1.72
CA LYS A 21 11.56 -14.54 -0.52
C LYS A 21 11.41 -15.82 0.29
N LEU A 22 10.80 -16.87 -0.29
CA LEU A 22 10.55 -18.12 0.40
C LEU A 22 11.84 -18.77 0.95
N THR A 23 12.95 -18.68 0.22
CA THR A 23 14.24 -19.21 0.66
C THR A 23 14.73 -18.50 1.91
N ASP A 24 14.78 -17.16 1.89
CA ASP A 24 15.22 -16.35 3.03
C ASP A 24 14.33 -16.57 4.25
N PHE A 25 13.02 -16.66 4.01
CA PHE A 25 12.05 -16.91 5.06
C PHE A 25 12.24 -18.29 5.70
N LYS A 26 12.45 -19.35 4.91
CA LYS A 26 12.76 -20.69 5.45
C LYS A 26 14.05 -20.71 6.28
N ASN A 27 15.09 -20.01 5.83
CA ASN A 27 16.33 -19.90 6.59
C ASN A 27 16.12 -19.20 7.94
N PHE A 28 15.27 -18.18 7.97
CA PHE A 28 14.90 -17.52 9.22
C PHE A 28 14.12 -18.43 10.17
N LEU A 29 13.17 -19.22 9.67
CA LEU A 29 12.46 -20.19 10.49
C LEU A 29 13.41 -21.23 11.08
N HIS A 30 14.37 -21.72 10.29
CA HIS A 30 15.37 -22.65 10.76
C HIS A 30 16.26 -22.04 11.87
N ASN A 31 16.73 -20.81 11.67
CA ASN A 31 17.66 -20.17 12.60
C ASN A 31 17.01 -19.70 13.89
N HIS A 32 15.77 -19.22 13.82
CA HIS A 32 15.08 -18.65 14.97
C HIS A 32 14.15 -19.64 15.66
N ASN A 33 13.70 -20.70 14.98
CA ASN A 33 12.75 -21.70 15.48
C ASN A 33 11.62 -21.11 16.34
N PRO A 34 10.86 -20.13 15.82
CA PRO A 34 9.77 -19.50 16.58
C PRO A 34 8.57 -20.42 16.76
N ASP A 35 7.81 -20.23 17.82
CA ASP A 35 6.53 -20.93 18.04
C ASP A 35 5.40 -20.28 17.22
N VAL A 36 5.45 -18.95 17.09
CA VAL A 36 4.45 -18.16 16.33
C VAL A 36 5.16 -17.16 15.42
N ILE A 37 4.73 -17.06 14.16
CA ILE A 37 5.21 -16.03 13.23
C ILE A 37 4.05 -15.16 12.75
N LEU A 38 4.23 -13.84 12.88
CA LEU A 38 3.35 -12.83 12.32
C LEU A 38 3.90 -12.37 10.96
N LEU A 39 3.18 -12.70 9.89
CA LEU A 39 3.56 -12.35 8.51
C LEU A 39 2.69 -11.20 7.97
N GLN A 40 3.32 -10.15 7.46
CA GLN A 40 2.64 -9.00 6.84
C GLN A 40 3.06 -8.79 5.38
N GLU A 41 2.21 -8.15 4.58
CA GLU A 41 2.45 -7.82 3.16
C GLU A 41 2.88 -9.04 2.33
N THR A 42 2.23 -10.18 2.56
CA THR A 42 2.54 -11.43 1.84
C THR A 42 2.27 -11.31 0.34
N MET A 43 1.34 -10.42 -0.06
CA MET A 43 0.91 -10.20 -1.46
C MET A 43 0.43 -11.49 -2.13
N LEU A 44 -0.10 -12.43 -1.34
CA LEU A 44 -0.67 -13.66 -1.85
C LEU A 44 -2.03 -13.39 -2.45
N LYS A 45 -2.28 -13.99 -3.61
CA LYS A 45 -3.63 -14.09 -4.17
C LYS A 45 -4.38 -15.22 -3.45
N PRO A 46 -5.71 -15.17 -3.38
CA PRO A 46 -6.48 -16.23 -2.73
C PRO A 46 -6.26 -17.63 -3.30
N THR A 47 -5.96 -17.72 -4.60
CA THR A 47 -5.62 -18.97 -5.30
C THR A 47 -4.23 -19.51 -5.00
N GLN A 48 -3.37 -18.72 -4.36
CA GLN A 48 -2.02 -19.11 -4.03
C GLN A 48 -1.94 -19.69 -2.63
N THR A 49 -1.28 -20.84 -2.47
CA THR A 49 -1.03 -21.46 -1.18
C THR A 49 0.47 -21.58 -0.95
N ILE A 50 0.87 -21.53 0.32
CA ILE A 50 2.25 -21.78 0.74
C ILE A 50 2.21 -22.87 1.79
N PHE A 51 3.11 -23.85 1.64
CA PHE A 51 3.35 -24.85 2.65
C PHE A 51 4.66 -24.55 3.38
N ILE A 52 4.57 -24.45 4.71
CA ILE A 52 5.72 -24.33 5.60
C ILE A 52 5.66 -25.55 6.52
N PRO A 53 6.65 -26.47 6.45
CA PRO A 53 6.67 -27.64 7.30
C PRO A 53 6.63 -27.24 8.79
N ASN A 54 5.86 -27.99 9.59
CA ASN A 54 5.75 -27.82 11.04
C ASN A 54 5.05 -26.53 11.52
N TYR A 55 4.44 -25.76 10.62
CA TYR A 55 3.64 -24.58 10.97
C TYR A 55 2.23 -24.65 10.41
N ASN A 56 1.25 -24.35 11.24
CA ASN A 56 -0.12 -24.11 10.79
C ASN A 56 -0.23 -22.67 10.28
N PHE A 57 -0.84 -22.51 9.11
CA PHE A 57 -0.93 -21.21 8.44
C PHE A 57 -2.35 -20.65 8.51
N PHE A 58 -2.54 -19.60 9.32
CA PHE A 58 -3.80 -18.86 9.39
C PHE A 58 -3.69 -17.60 8.53
N ARG A 59 -4.54 -17.48 7.52
CA ARG A 59 -4.50 -16.39 6.53
C ARG A 59 -5.72 -15.49 6.63
N ASN A 60 -5.48 -14.18 6.60
CA ASN A 60 -6.51 -13.17 6.38
C ASN A 60 -6.16 -12.38 5.11
N ASP A 61 -6.79 -12.71 3.99
CA ASP A 61 -6.56 -12.01 2.72
C ASP A 61 -7.29 -10.67 2.71
N GLY A 62 -6.58 -9.62 2.30
CA GLY A 62 -7.21 -8.34 2.00
C GLY A 62 -8.14 -8.43 0.78
N PRO A 63 -9.03 -7.44 0.58
CA PRO A 63 -9.90 -7.39 -0.58
C PRO A 63 -9.10 -7.47 -1.90
N GLN A 64 -9.60 -8.30 -2.82
CA GLN A 64 -8.98 -8.69 -4.11
C GLN A 64 -8.71 -7.50 -5.05
N ASN A 65 -9.51 -6.46 -4.92
CA ASN A 65 -9.22 -5.18 -5.54
C ASN A 65 -8.41 -4.39 -4.53
N PRO A 66 -7.23 -3.87 -4.88
CA PRO A 66 -6.58 -2.90 -4.03
C PRO A 66 -7.56 -1.73 -3.92
N VAL A 67 -8.32 -1.69 -2.83
CA VAL A 67 -8.69 -0.42 -2.23
C VAL A 67 -7.34 0.19 -1.97
N SER A 68 -6.97 1.06 -2.90
CA SER A 68 -5.78 1.88 -2.96
C SER A 68 -5.13 2.01 -1.59
N GLY A 69 -3.88 1.54 -1.53
CA GLY A 69 -3.15 1.11 -0.32
C GLY A 69 -3.66 1.68 0.99
N VAL A 70 -3.92 0.83 1.96
CA VAL A 70 -4.22 1.30 3.31
C VAL A 70 -2.91 1.78 3.95
N SER A 71 -2.89 3.02 4.44
CA SER A 71 -1.77 3.52 5.24
C SER A 71 -2.15 3.42 6.71
N THR A 72 -1.49 2.54 7.46
CA THR A 72 -1.68 2.39 8.90
C THR A 72 -0.70 3.29 9.65
N ASN A 73 -1.21 4.15 10.54
CA ASN A 73 -0.36 4.91 11.45
C ASN A 73 -0.04 4.05 12.68
N TRP A 74 1.19 3.52 12.75
CA TRP A 74 1.58 2.62 13.84
C TRP A 74 1.56 3.25 15.23
N LYS A 75 1.81 4.56 15.38
CA LYS A 75 1.70 5.23 16.69
C LYS A 75 0.24 5.32 17.16
N THR A 76 -0.67 5.53 16.20
CA THR A 76 -2.11 5.52 16.48
C THR A 76 -2.56 4.09 16.78
N PHE A 77 -2.11 3.10 16.02
CA PHE A 77 -2.42 1.70 16.25
C PHE A 77 -2.01 1.24 17.65
N THR A 78 -0.77 1.50 18.07
CA THR A 78 -0.31 1.08 19.39
C THR A 78 -1.10 1.76 20.51
N LYS A 79 -1.43 3.05 20.35
CA LYS A 79 -2.32 3.76 21.27
C LYS A 79 -3.71 3.11 21.33
N GLN A 80 -4.33 2.85 20.17
CA GLN A 80 -5.66 2.23 20.11
C GLN A 80 -5.64 0.82 20.71
N LEU A 81 -4.64 0.01 20.36
CA LEU A 81 -4.49 -1.34 20.90
C LEU A 81 -4.37 -1.30 22.43
N SER A 82 -3.52 -0.41 22.98
CA SER A 82 -3.36 -0.25 24.44
C SER A 82 -4.63 0.18 25.17
N GLN A 83 -5.55 0.87 24.49
CA GLN A 83 -6.83 1.31 25.05
C GLN A 83 -7.92 0.23 24.92
N ILE A 84 -7.85 -0.58 23.86
CA ILE A 84 -8.83 -1.62 23.52
C ILE A 84 -8.50 -2.96 24.20
N THR A 85 -7.29 -3.16 24.70
CA THR A 85 -6.96 -4.31 25.56
C THR A 85 -7.21 -4.00 27.04
N PRO A 86 -8.42 -4.18 27.60
CA PRO A 86 -8.48 -4.61 28.98
C PRO A 86 -7.99 -6.06 29.03
N LEU A 87 -7.01 -6.27 29.90
CA LEU A 87 -6.37 -7.52 30.34
C LEU A 87 -6.95 -8.83 29.78
N PHE A 88 -6.06 -9.65 29.20
CA PHE A 88 -6.31 -11.07 28.95
C PHE A 88 -7.04 -11.70 30.15
N PRO A 89 -8.02 -12.60 29.92
CA PRO A 89 -8.65 -13.31 31.03
C PRO A 89 -7.56 -13.93 31.89
N SER A 90 -7.54 -13.56 33.16
CA SER A 90 -6.46 -13.89 34.11
C SER A 90 -6.33 -15.38 34.38
N ASN A 91 -7.31 -16.18 33.95
CA ASN A 91 -7.26 -17.63 33.94
C ASN A 91 -7.88 -18.15 32.63
N ILE A 92 -7.13 -19.02 31.95
CA ILE A 92 -7.59 -19.81 30.80
C ILE A 92 -7.64 -21.24 31.30
N ASP A 93 -8.79 -21.65 31.82
CA ASP A 93 -8.92 -22.92 32.54
C ASP A 93 -9.52 -24.03 31.66
N ASN A 94 -10.08 -23.68 30.50
CA ASN A 94 -10.67 -24.63 29.56
C ASN A 94 -10.49 -24.22 28.09
N SER A 95 -10.78 -25.16 27.17
CA SER A 95 -10.64 -24.94 25.72
C SER A 95 -11.56 -23.83 25.19
N ILE A 96 -12.70 -23.57 25.82
CA ILE A 96 -13.65 -22.53 25.40
C ILE A 96 -13.11 -21.15 25.77
N ASP A 97 -12.49 -21.02 26.95
CA ASP A 97 -11.81 -19.80 27.39
C ASP A 97 -10.63 -19.47 26.46
N LEU A 98 -9.93 -20.50 25.98
CA LEU A 98 -8.83 -20.35 25.03
C LEU A 98 -9.33 -19.80 23.69
N GLU A 99 -10.36 -20.42 23.09
CA GLU A 99 -10.95 -19.94 21.83
C GLU A 99 -11.49 -18.51 21.99
N THR A 100 -12.16 -18.24 23.12
CA THR A 100 -12.68 -16.90 23.43
C THR A 100 -11.55 -15.87 23.56
N ALA A 101 -10.42 -16.23 24.18
CA ALA A 101 -9.26 -15.34 24.28
C ALA A 101 -8.62 -15.06 22.92
N VAL A 102 -8.56 -16.07 22.04
CA VAL A 102 -8.06 -15.92 20.66
C VAL A 102 -9.00 -15.02 19.84
N ASP A 103 -10.31 -15.22 19.94
CA ASP A 103 -11.31 -14.40 19.26
C ASP A 103 -11.29 -12.94 19.74
N ASN A 104 -11.13 -12.72 21.05
CA ASN A 104 -10.99 -11.39 21.61
C ASN A 104 -9.71 -10.71 21.13
N LEU A 105 -8.59 -11.43 21.11
CA LEU A 105 -7.31 -10.91 20.62
C LEU A 105 -7.39 -10.52 19.14
N THR A 106 -7.93 -11.41 18.30
CA THR A 106 -8.08 -11.15 16.87
C THR A 106 -9.00 -9.97 16.60
N THR A 107 -10.14 -9.89 17.31
CA THR A 107 -11.09 -8.78 17.20
C THR A 107 -10.45 -7.45 17.62
N ASN A 108 -9.66 -7.44 18.70
CA ASN A 108 -8.96 -6.25 19.17
C ASN A 108 -7.90 -5.76 18.17
N ILE A 109 -7.11 -6.68 17.60
CA ILE A 109 -6.12 -6.35 16.57
C ILE A 109 -6.78 -5.77 15.33
N ILE A 110 -7.85 -6.41 14.85
CA ILE A 110 -8.61 -5.96 13.67
C ILE A 110 -9.19 -4.57 13.92
N THR A 111 -9.81 -4.37 15.08
CA THR A 111 -10.46 -3.09 15.44
C THR A 111 -9.43 -1.97 15.56
N ALA A 112 -8.33 -2.19 16.28
CA ALA A 112 -7.25 -1.22 16.41
C ALA A 112 -6.62 -0.88 15.04
N ASN A 113 -6.45 -1.89 14.18
CA ASN A 113 -5.93 -1.69 12.83
C ASN A 113 -6.88 -0.85 11.97
N ASN A 114 -8.18 -1.13 12.02
CA ASN A 114 -9.19 -0.37 11.27
C ASN A 114 -9.23 1.10 11.71
N LEU A 115 -9.13 1.37 13.01
CA LEU A 115 -9.10 2.73 13.57
C LEU A 115 -7.81 3.50 13.22
N ALA A 116 -6.69 2.80 13.11
CA ALA A 116 -5.39 3.39 12.78
C ALA A 116 -5.12 3.49 11.27
N SER A 117 -5.96 2.84 10.46
CA SER A 117 -5.83 2.74 9.02
C SER A 117 -6.61 3.82 8.29
N LYS A 118 -6.02 4.39 7.24
CA LYS A 118 -6.73 5.26 6.29
C LYS A 118 -6.62 4.68 4.90
N SER A 119 -7.75 4.59 4.19
CA SER A 119 -7.78 4.31 2.76
C SER A 119 -7.04 5.45 2.05
N LEU A 120 -5.91 5.16 1.40
CA LEU A 120 -5.31 6.15 0.51
C LEU A 120 -6.26 6.24 -0.68
N HIS A 121 -6.99 7.33 -0.84
CA HIS A 121 -7.73 7.55 -2.08
C HIS A 121 -6.77 7.42 -3.26
N ASN A 122 -7.09 6.54 -4.21
CA ASN A 122 -6.36 6.41 -5.46
C ASN A 122 -6.21 7.81 -6.06
N LYS A 123 -4.97 8.31 -6.19
CA LYS A 123 -4.72 9.61 -6.81
C LYS A 123 -5.18 9.52 -8.26
N SER A 124 -6.41 9.94 -8.52
CA SER A 124 -6.94 10.51 -9.77
C SER A 124 -6.18 10.09 -11.03
N THR A 125 -6.07 8.80 -11.30
CA THR A 125 -5.53 8.33 -12.59
C THR A 125 -6.68 8.22 -13.60
N TYR A 126 -7.93 8.21 -13.11
CA TYR A 126 -9.15 8.10 -13.90
C TYR A 126 -9.61 9.43 -14.55
N PHE A 127 -8.98 10.58 -14.27
CA PHE A 127 -9.36 11.86 -14.86
C PHE A 127 -8.54 12.28 -16.10
N LEU A 128 -7.45 11.56 -16.40
CA LEU A 128 -6.68 11.83 -17.62
C LEU A 128 -7.20 10.97 -18.78
N PRO A 129 -7.25 11.48 -20.02
CA PRO A 129 -7.60 10.67 -21.18
C PRO A 129 -6.75 9.41 -21.31
N LEU A 130 -7.38 8.31 -21.76
CA LEU A 130 -6.74 7.00 -21.92
C LEU A 130 -5.41 7.04 -22.73
N PRO A 131 -5.27 7.84 -23.80
CA PRO A 131 -3.99 7.99 -24.50
C PRO A 131 -2.84 8.46 -23.60
N ILE A 132 -3.10 9.44 -22.72
CA ILE A 132 -2.09 9.97 -21.78
C ILE A 132 -1.76 8.91 -20.73
N GLN A 133 -2.76 8.17 -20.23
CA GLN A 133 -2.53 7.07 -19.28
C GLN A 133 -1.61 5.98 -19.88
N ARG A 134 -1.80 5.64 -21.16
CA ARG A 134 -0.94 4.68 -21.87
C ARG A 134 0.50 5.18 -21.95
N LEU A 135 0.72 6.47 -22.23
CA LEU A 135 2.05 7.09 -22.25
C LEU A 135 2.71 7.10 -20.87
N ILE A 136 1.97 7.40 -19.80
CA ILE A 136 2.46 7.31 -18.41
C ILE A 136 2.94 5.89 -18.12
N THR A 137 2.14 4.89 -18.49
CA THR A 137 2.46 3.47 -18.29
C THR A 137 3.74 3.08 -19.03
N GLN A 138 3.85 3.45 -20.31
CA GLN A 138 5.05 3.18 -21.12
C GLN A 138 6.30 3.85 -20.53
N ARG A 139 6.20 5.12 -20.14
CA ARG A 139 7.28 5.87 -19.48
C ARG A 139 7.72 5.23 -18.17
N ASN A 140 6.76 4.77 -17.35
CA ASN A 140 7.05 4.11 -16.08
C ASN A 140 7.73 2.75 -16.28
N ARG A 141 7.31 1.97 -17.28
CA ARG A 141 7.99 0.72 -17.69
C ARG A 141 9.43 0.98 -18.10
N ALA A 142 9.67 1.98 -18.96
CA ALA A 142 11.01 2.36 -19.38
C ALA A 142 11.88 2.82 -18.20
N ARG A 143 11.33 3.62 -17.28
CA ARG A 143 12.01 4.02 -16.04
C ARG A 143 12.41 2.81 -15.19
N LYS A 144 11.51 1.84 -15.01
CA LYS A 144 11.78 0.62 -14.24
C LYS A 144 12.92 -0.18 -14.86
N ASN A 145 12.95 -0.33 -16.18
CA ASN A 145 14.03 -1.00 -16.89
C ASN A 145 15.36 -0.27 -16.70
N TRP A 146 15.39 1.06 -16.90
CA TRP A 146 16.60 1.85 -16.66
C TRP A 146 17.10 1.77 -15.21
N GLN A 147 16.20 1.81 -14.23
CA GLN A 147 16.60 1.68 -12.82
C GLN A 147 17.18 0.30 -12.50
N LYS A 148 16.69 -0.76 -13.16
CA LYS A 148 17.15 -2.14 -12.97
C LYS A 148 18.51 -2.40 -13.62
N TYR A 149 18.68 -2.01 -14.88
CA TYR A 149 19.85 -2.40 -15.68
C TYR A 149 20.90 -1.30 -15.81
N ARG A 150 20.53 -0.04 -15.52
CA ARG A 150 21.42 1.14 -15.55
C ARG A 150 22.16 1.37 -16.87
N ASP A 151 21.68 0.80 -17.97
CA ASP A 151 22.32 0.89 -19.27
C ASP A 151 21.88 2.14 -20.08
N PRO A 152 22.71 2.60 -21.04
CA PRO A 152 22.41 3.77 -21.87
C PRO A 152 21.16 3.61 -22.73
N PHE A 153 20.90 2.43 -23.30
CA PHE A 153 19.77 2.20 -24.19
C PHE A 153 18.43 2.36 -23.44
N SER A 154 18.30 1.75 -22.27
CA SER A 154 17.14 1.92 -21.39
C SER A 154 16.97 3.37 -20.93
N LYS A 155 18.07 4.10 -20.69
CA LYS A 155 18.03 5.54 -20.37
C LYS A 155 17.48 6.36 -21.52
N HIS A 156 17.93 6.10 -22.76
CA HIS A 156 17.41 6.77 -23.96
C HIS A 156 15.93 6.47 -24.18
N LEU A 157 15.50 5.21 -23.99
CA LEU A 157 14.11 4.83 -24.10
C LEU A 157 13.22 5.56 -23.08
N TYR A 158 13.68 5.65 -21.83
CA TYR A 158 12.99 6.44 -20.79
C TYR A 158 12.90 7.92 -21.17
N ASN A 159 14.01 8.53 -21.59
CA ASN A 159 14.04 9.95 -21.97
C ASN A 159 13.10 10.23 -23.16
N ARG A 160 13.09 9.35 -24.17
CA ARG A 160 12.17 9.46 -25.32
C ARG A 160 10.71 9.37 -24.88
N ALA A 161 10.37 8.37 -24.07
CA ALA A 161 9.01 8.23 -23.54
C ALA A 161 8.59 9.43 -22.67
N GLN A 162 9.53 9.98 -21.90
CA GLN A 162 9.30 11.17 -21.08
C GLN A 162 9.09 12.44 -21.91
N ALA A 163 9.81 12.59 -23.03
CA ALA A 163 9.65 13.71 -23.96
C ALA A 163 8.28 13.65 -24.67
N ILE A 164 7.88 12.46 -25.14
CA ILE A 164 6.56 12.25 -25.74
C ILE A 164 5.45 12.59 -24.73
N LEU A 165 5.55 12.07 -23.51
CA LEU A 165 4.55 12.34 -22.46
C LEU A 165 4.43 13.85 -22.16
N ARG A 166 5.54 14.58 -22.07
CA ARG A 166 5.53 16.03 -21.84
C ARG A 166 4.85 16.78 -22.98
N LYS A 167 5.14 16.40 -24.23
CA LYS A 167 4.52 16.99 -25.42
C LYS A 167 3.00 16.78 -25.40
N GLU A 168 2.54 15.56 -25.19
CA GLU A 168 1.11 15.23 -25.22
C GLU A 168 0.34 15.85 -24.05
N ILE A 169 0.93 15.90 -22.85
CA ILE A 169 0.32 16.62 -21.72
C ILE A 169 0.20 18.12 -22.02
N LYS A 170 1.22 18.72 -22.64
CA LYS A 170 1.17 20.14 -23.02
C LYS A 170 0.02 20.39 -23.99
N ILE A 171 -0.08 19.59 -25.06
CA ILE A 171 -1.15 19.69 -26.06
C ILE A 171 -2.53 19.52 -25.40
N TYR A 172 -2.69 18.49 -24.58
CA TYR A 172 -3.94 18.23 -23.88
C TYR A 172 -4.35 19.36 -22.94
N ASN A 173 -3.41 19.92 -22.18
CA ASN A 173 -3.74 21.02 -21.31
C ASN A 173 -4.08 22.28 -22.12
N GLU A 174 -3.34 22.58 -23.20
CA GLU A 174 -3.64 23.70 -24.11
C GLU A 174 -5.04 23.59 -24.72
N SER A 175 -5.43 22.40 -25.20
CA SER A 175 -6.78 22.19 -25.75
C SER A 175 -7.86 22.29 -24.66
N THR A 176 -7.60 21.73 -23.48
CA THR A 176 -8.51 21.82 -22.33
C THR A 176 -8.72 23.28 -21.93
N TRP A 177 -7.65 24.07 -21.82
CA TRP A 177 -7.74 25.50 -21.54
C TRP A 177 -8.49 26.28 -22.62
N ALA A 178 -8.27 25.97 -23.90
CA ALA A 178 -9.01 26.61 -24.98
C ALA A 178 -10.53 26.35 -24.87
N THR A 179 -10.92 25.11 -24.54
CA THR A 179 -12.33 24.75 -24.32
C THR A 179 -12.91 25.41 -23.07
N GLU A 180 -12.15 25.47 -21.97
CA GLU A 180 -12.58 26.12 -20.73
C GLU A 180 -12.79 27.63 -20.94
N LEU A 181 -11.88 28.29 -21.66
CA LEU A 181 -12.00 29.72 -21.98
C LEU A 181 -13.21 30.03 -22.87
N ALA A 182 -13.51 29.16 -23.84
CA ALA A 182 -14.67 29.32 -24.72
C ALA A 182 -16.01 29.11 -23.99
N ALA A 183 -16.00 28.36 -22.89
CA ALA A 183 -17.18 28.06 -22.08
C ALA A 183 -17.42 29.06 -20.93
N LEU A 184 -16.58 30.10 -20.79
CA LEU A 184 -16.74 31.10 -19.73
C LEU A 184 -18.00 31.93 -19.94
N ASN A 185 -18.74 32.14 -18.85
CA ASN A 185 -19.91 32.99 -18.82
C ASN A 185 -19.78 34.03 -17.67
N THR A 186 -20.41 35.19 -17.86
CA THR A 186 -20.55 36.25 -16.85
C THR A 186 -21.75 36.02 -15.93
N GLU A 187 -22.70 35.17 -16.33
CA GLU A 187 -23.90 34.86 -15.54
C GLU A 187 -23.65 33.78 -14.48
N ASP A 188 -22.56 33.02 -14.59
CA ASP A 188 -22.17 32.00 -13.63
C ASP A 188 -20.83 32.33 -12.94
N SER A 189 -20.47 31.52 -11.93
CA SER A 189 -19.23 31.73 -11.19
C SER A 189 -17.95 31.31 -11.93
N SER A 190 -18.06 30.84 -13.19
CA SER A 190 -16.95 30.23 -13.96
C SER A 190 -15.81 31.22 -14.20
N LEU A 191 -16.14 32.48 -14.52
CA LEU A 191 -15.16 33.54 -14.78
C LEU A 191 -14.31 33.85 -13.53
N TRP A 192 -14.96 33.99 -12.36
CA TRP A 192 -14.27 34.26 -11.10
C TRP A 192 -13.43 33.06 -10.62
N ILE A 193 -13.93 31.84 -10.75
CA ILE A 193 -13.20 30.61 -10.40
C ILE A 193 -11.93 30.51 -11.26
N THR A 194 -12.07 30.74 -12.57
CA THR A 194 -10.95 30.67 -13.53
C THR A 194 -9.91 31.76 -13.26
N ALA A 195 -10.33 33.01 -13.06
CA ALA A 195 -9.43 34.12 -12.72
C ALA A 195 -8.65 33.87 -11.40
N LYS A 196 -9.30 33.27 -10.40
CA LYS A 196 -8.65 32.89 -9.13
C LYS A 196 -7.61 31.80 -9.31
N ARG A 197 -7.84 30.81 -10.19
CA ARG A 197 -6.86 29.76 -10.53
C ARG A 197 -5.62 30.36 -11.19
N PHE A 198 -5.78 31.31 -12.10
CA PHE A 198 -4.65 32.01 -12.73
C PHE A 198 -3.75 32.72 -11.72
N LYS A 199 -4.33 33.49 -10.79
CA LYS A 199 -3.55 34.17 -9.74
C LYS A 199 -2.74 33.20 -8.87
N ARG A 200 -3.26 32.01 -8.58
CA ARG A 200 -2.55 31.00 -7.77
C ARG A 200 -1.38 30.36 -8.51
N ASN A 201 -1.52 30.11 -9.82
CA ASN A 201 -0.47 29.47 -10.62
C ASN A 201 0.72 30.41 -10.90
N VAL A 202 0.48 31.71 -11.07
CA VAL A 202 1.54 32.72 -11.22
C VAL A 202 2.42 32.79 -9.97
N LEU A 203 1.83 32.65 -8.78
CA LEU A 203 2.55 32.67 -7.50
C LEU A 203 3.31 31.36 -7.19
N ALA A 204 3.06 30.28 -7.93
CA ALA A 204 3.62 28.95 -7.67
C ALA A 204 4.82 28.57 -8.56
N SER A 205 5.21 29.43 -9.51
CA SER A 205 6.43 29.24 -10.30
C SER A 205 7.61 29.94 -9.61
N PRO A 206 8.66 29.23 -9.17
CA PRO A 206 9.87 29.87 -8.67
C PRO A 206 10.59 30.56 -9.84
N HIS A 207 11.03 31.79 -9.62
CA HIS A 207 12.03 32.46 -10.45
C HIS A 207 13.36 31.69 -10.46
#